data_AF-A0A948UJF5-F1
#
_entry.id   AF-A0A948UJF5-F1
#
_cell.length_a   1.000
_cell.length_b   1.000
_cell.length_c   1.000
_cell.angle_alpha   90.00
_cell.angle_beta   90.00
_cell.angle_gamma   90.00
#
_symmetry.space_group_name_H-M   'P 1'
#
loop_
_entity.id
_entity.type
_entity.pdbx_description
1 polymer ?
#
loop_
_entity_poly.entity_id
_entity_poly.type
_entity_poly.pdbx_seq_one_letter_code
_entity_poly.pdbx_strand_id
1 'polypeptide(L)' 'MGSSFEELEVWGKSCRLSVRLYKLLRDCRDYGMKDQMLRSSISIPSNIAERNRFIDFFTLRGYR' A
#
# COMPACT_ATOMS: atom_id res chain seq x y z
N MET A 1 8.20 -9.92 -19.61
CA MET A 1 6.85 -9.63 -19.10
C MET A 1 7.03 -8.91 -17.77
N GLY A 2 6.70 -7.61 -17.70
CA GLY A 2 6.77 -6.87 -16.45
C GLY A 2 5.64 -7.33 -15.53
N SER A 3 5.97 -7.87 -14.37
CA SER A 3 4.96 -8.14 -13.34
C SER A 3 4.51 -6.81 -12.76
N SER A 4 3.24 -6.46 -12.97
CA SER A 4 2.64 -5.29 -12.32
C SER A 4 2.63 -5.52 -10.81
N PHE A 5 2.78 -4.45 -10.02
CA PHE A 5 2.65 -4.52 -8.55
C PHE A 5 1.28 -5.05 -8.12
N GLU A 6 0.28 -4.95 -8.99
CA GLU A 6 -1.09 -5.43 -8.80
C GLU A 6 -1.16 -6.96 -8.73
N GLU A 7 -0.17 -7.67 -9.31
CA GLU A 7 -0.05 -9.13 -9.24
C GLU A 7 0.50 -9.60 -7.88
N LEU A 8 1.09 -8.68 -7.11
CA LEU A 8 1.60 -9.01 -5.78
C LEU A 8 0.45 -9.23 -4.82
N GLU A 9 0.27 -10.48 -4.40
CA GLU A 9 -0.75 -10.86 -3.42
C GLU A 9 -0.66 -9.99 -2.13
N VAL A 10 0.56 -9.60 -1.74
CA VAL A 10 0.82 -8.72 -0.59
C VAL A 10 0.25 -7.31 -0.79
N TRP A 11 0.31 -6.74 -2.00
CA TRP A 11 -0.30 -5.45 -2.30
C TRP A 11 -1.82 -5.54 -2.13
N GLY A 12 -2.45 -6.57 -2.72
CA GLY A 12 -3.88 -6.81 -2.56
C GLY A 12 -4.30 -7.03 -1.10
N LYS A 13 -3.52 -7.77 -0.31
CA LYS A 13 -3.73 -7.93 1.14
C LYS A 13 -3.66 -6.59 1.88
N SER A 14 -2.71 -5.73 1.54
CA SER A 14 -2.56 -4.41 2.17
C SER A 14 -3.71 -3.45 1.83
N CYS A 15 -4.22 -3.46 0.59
CA CYS A 15 -5.42 -2.72 0.21
C CYS A 15 -6.65 -3.15 1.03
N ARG A 16 -6.85 -4.47 1.19
CA ARG A 16 -7.94 -5.02 2.00
C ARG A 16 -7.81 -4.64 3.48
N LEU A 17 -6.59 -4.61 4.01
CA LEU A 17 -6.32 -4.17 5.38
C LEU A 17 -6.78 -2.73 5.60
N SER A 18 -6.43 -1.81 4.68
CA SER A 18 -6.84 -0.41 4.75
C SER A 18 -8.37 -0.26 4.75
N VAL A 19 -9.06 -0.95 3.85
CA VAL A 19 -10.54 -0.97 3.82
C VAL A 19 -11.12 -1.51 5.13
N ARG A 20 -10.51 -2.55 5.70
CA ARG A 20 -10.96 -3.12 6.99
C ARG A 20 -10.78 -2.15 8.14
N LEU A 21 -9.66 -1.42 8.20
CA LEU A 21 -9.40 -0.41 9.21
C LEU A 21 -10.37 0.77 9.10
N TYR A 22 -10.70 1.23 7.89
CA TYR A 22 -11.75 2.25 7.68
C TYR A 22 -13.10 1.81 8.25
N LYS A 23 -13.48 0.54 8.04
CA LYS A 23 -14.72 -0.01 8.57
C LYS A 23 -14.69 -0.14 10.09
N LEU A 24 -13.58 -0.65 10.64
CA LEU A 24 -13.42 -0.88 12.08
C LEU A 24 -13.40 0.43 12.88
N LEU A 25 -12.74 1.45 12.35
CA LEU A 25 -12.57 2.74 13.01
C LEU A 25 -13.71 3.73 12.68
N ARG A 26 -14.77 3.31 11.99
CA ARG A 26 -15.87 4.19 11.56
C ARG A 26 -16.44 4.97 12.74
N ASP A 27 -16.73 4.27 13.83
CA ASP A 27 -17.40 4.83 15.01
C ASP A 27 -16.41 5.24 16.13
N CYS A 28 -15.09 5.15 15.86
CA CYS A 28 -14.05 5.62 16.77
C CYS A 28 -14.02 7.16 16.80
N ARG A 29 -14.17 7.72 18.00
CA ARG A 29 -14.17 9.18 18.27
C ARG A 29 -12.78 9.74 18.57
N ASP A 30 -11.77 8.89 18.76
CA ASP A 30 -10.37 9.31 18.83
C ASP A 30 -9.86 9.57 17.40
N TYR A 31 -10.05 10.79 16.93
CA TYR A 31 -9.71 11.19 15.58
C TYR A 31 -8.19 11.24 15.34
N GLY A 32 -7.39 11.49 16.38
CA GLY A 32 -5.93 11.53 16.26
C GLY A 32 -5.35 10.14 16.01
N MET A 33 -5.73 9.17 16.86
CA MET A 33 -5.34 7.77 16.67
C MET A 33 -5.90 7.22 15.36
N LYS A 34 -7.17 7.50 15.05
CA LYS A 34 -7.82 7.06 13.82
C LYS A 34 -7.09 7.56 12.57
N ASP A 35 -6.73 8.84 12.52
CA ASP A 35 -6.01 9.40 11.37
C ASP A 35 -4.64 8.73 11.21
N GLN A 36 -3.87 8.59 12.29
CA GLN A 36 -2.56 7.96 12.24
C GLN A 36 -2.64 6.50 11.76
N MET A 37 -3.56 5.70 12.31
CA MET A 37 -3.73 4.30 11.91
C MET A 37 -4.13 4.16 10.44
N LEU A 38 -5.05 5.00 9.96
CA LEU A 38 -5.50 4.97 8.57
C LEU A 38 -4.38 5.39 7.61
N ARG A 39 -3.65 6.46 7.93
CA ARG A 39 -2.52 6.94 7.12
C ARG A 39 -1.39 5.92 7.06
N SER A 40 -1.04 5.30 8.18
CA SER A 40 -0.06 4.21 8.22
C SER A 40 -0.50 3.01 7.38
N SER A 41 -1.77 2.62 7.46
CA SER A 41 -2.30 1.50 6.65
C SER A 41 -2.27 1.80 5.15
N ILE A 42 -2.64 3.02 4.73
CA ILE A 42 -2.61 3.42 3.32
C ILE A 42 -1.17 3.53 2.78
N SER A 43 -0.19 3.88 3.62
CA SER A 43 1.21 3.97 3.19
C SER A 43 1.78 2.61 2.74
N ILE A 44 1.29 1.49 3.28
CA ILE A 44 1.78 0.15 2.91
C ILE A 44 1.57 -0.18 1.42
N PRO A 45 0.34 -0.17 0.86
CA PRO A 45 0.13 -0.43 -0.55
C PRO A 45 0.84 0.60 -1.45
N SER A 46 0.89 1.87 -1.03
CA SER A 46 1.58 2.93 -1.77
C SER A 46 3.08 2.66 -1.89
N ASN A 47 3.74 2.28 -0.78
CA ASN A 47 5.17 1.97 -0.79
C ASN A 47 5.46 0.70 -1.63
N ILE A 48 4.57 -0.30 -1.62
CA ILE A 48 4.73 -1.49 -2.47
C ILE A 48 4.64 -1.10 -3.96
N ALA A 49 3.65 -0.28 -4.33
CA ALA A 49 3.49 0.19 -5.70
C ALA A 49 4.68 1.04 -6.16
N GLU A 50 5.16 1.95 -5.30
CA GLU A 50 6.32 2.80 -5.58
C GLU A 50 7.61 1.99 -5.74
N ARG A 51 7.86 1.00 -4.87
CA ARG A 51 9.03 0.13 -4.99
C ARG A 51 9.03 -0.66 -6.29
N ASN A 52 7.89 -1.19 -6.71
CA ASN A 52 7.80 -1.86 -8.01
C ASN A 52 8.07 -0.90 -9.16
N ARG A 53 7.53 0.32 -9.12
CA ARG A 53 7.85 1.36 -10.12
C ARG A 53 9.35 1.66 -10.19
N PHE A 54 10.02 1.74 -9.04
CA PHE A 54 11.48 1.94 -9.00
C PHE A 54 12.24 0.75 -9.58
N ILE A 55 11.88 -0.48 -9.21
CA ILE A 55 12.53 -1.69 -9.75
C ILE A 55 12.34 -1.76 -11.27
N ASP A 56 11.13 -1.46 -11.76
CA ASP A 56 10.83 -1.42 -13.18
C ASP A 56 11.66 -0.33 -13.89
N PHE A 57 11.81 0.85 -13.27
CA PHE A 57 12.69 1.91 -13.79
C PHE A 57 14.15 1.48 -13.91
N PHE A 58 14.74 0.85 -12.88
CA PHE A 58 16.13 0.36 -12.94
C PHE A 58 16.30 -0.77 -13.96
N THR A 59 15.34 -1.70 -14.02
CA THR A 59 15.31 -2.80 -14.98
C THR A 59 15.24 -2.28 -16.41
N LEU A 60 14.36 -1.32 -16.70
CA LEU A 60 14.22 -0.66 -18.01
C LEU A 60 15.49 0.13 -18.41
N ARG A 61 16.25 0.61 -17.43
CA ARG A 61 17.50 1.36 -17.66
C ARG A 61 18.76 0.48 -17.63
N GLY A 62 18.63 -0.84 -17.42
CA GLY A 62 19.74 -1.78 -17.44
C GLY A 62 20.69 -1.69 -16.23
N TYR A 63 20.28 -0.99 -15.17
CA TYR A 63 21.00 -1.00 -13.91
C TYR A 63 20.59 -2.26 -13.14
N ARG A 64 21.49 -3.26 -13.07
CA ARG A 64 21.38 -4.40 -12.17
C ARG A 64 22.14 -4.14 -10.89
#